data_AF-A0A3A0D0M9-F1
#
_entry.id   AF-A0A3A0D0M9-F1
#
_cell.length_a   1.000
_cell.length_b   1.000
_cell.length_c   1.000
_cell.angle_alpha   90.00
_cell.angle_beta   90.00
_cell.angle_gamma   90.00
#
_symmetry.space_group_name_H-M   'P 1'
#
loop_
_entity.id
_entity.type
_entity.pdbx_description
1 polymer ?
#
loop_
_entity_poly.entity_id
_entity_poly.type
_entity_poly.pdbx_seq_one_letter_code
_entity_poly.pdbx_strand_id
1 'polypeptide(L)' 'MDEARQTDRWNHTAMTCALLANIHRDKKKRSKPFMPADFHPLAKPKHDIVVGIEALKDFIPPQPPVPSP' A
#
# COMPACT_ATOMS: atom_id res chain seq x y z
N MET A 1 11.57 25.56 -3.83
CA MET A 1 11.94 25.36 -2.41
C MET A 1 10.71 25.20 -1.53
N ASP A 2 9.66 26.02 -1.70
CA ASP A 2 8.45 25.94 -0.86
C ASP A 2 7.65 24.64 -0.99
N GLU A 3 7.54 24.06 -2.19
CA GLU A 3 6.85 22.78 -2.38
C GLU A 3 7.48 21.62 -1.61
N ALA A 4 8.83 21.56 -1.56
CA ALA A 4 9.53 20.52 -0.81
C ALA A 4 9.25 20.63 0.69
N ARG A 5 9.27 21.86 1.23
CA ARG A 5 8.95 22.13 2.64
C ARG A 5 7.48 21.85 2.96
N GLN A 6 6.57 22.19 2.04
CA GLN A 6 5.15 21.91 2.20
C GLN A 6 4.88 20.39 2.17
N THR A 7 5.53 19.67 1.25
CA THR A 7 5.45 18.22 1.16
C THR A 7 5.96 17.55 2.43
N ASP A 8 7.10 17.99 2.96
CA ASP A 8 7.65 17.46 4.21
C ASP A 8 6.69 17.64 5.41
N ARG A 9 6.09 18.83 5.53
CA ARG A 9 5.08 19.11 6.58
C ARG A 9 3.85 18.21 6.44
N TRP A 10 3.39 17.99 5.22
CA TRP A 10 2.26 17.09 4.98
C TRP A 10 2.62 15.63 5.23
N ASN A 11 3.83 15.20 4.89
CA ASN A 11 4.33 13.87 5.22
C ASN A 11 4.31 13.62 6.73
N HIS A 12 4.87 14.55 7.51
CA HIS A 12 4.86 14.45 8.98
C HIS A 12 3.43 14.37 9.53
N THR A 13 2.57 15.30 9.11
CA THR A 13 1.17 15.35 9.56
C THR A 13 0.41 14.07 9.23
N ALA A 14 0.55 13.59 7.99
CA ALA A 14 -0.08 12.37 7.52
C ALA A 14 0.39 11.13 8.28
N MET A 15 1.68 11.06 8.64
CA MET A 15 2.22 9.98 9.48
C MET A 15 1.60 9.98 10.88
N THR A 16 1.49 11.14 11.53
CA THR A 16 0.87 11.26 12.86
C THR A 16 -0.60 10.86 12.82
N CYS A 17 -1.36 11.32 11.83
CA CYS A 17 -2.76 10.95 11.65
C CYS A 17 -2.93 9.44 11.42
N ALA A 18 -2.10 8.85 10.54
CA ALA A 18 -2.14 7.42 10.27
C ALA A 18 -1.82 6.58 11.52
N LEU A 19 -0.84 6.99 12.33
CA LEU A 19 -0.53 6.33 13.59
C LEU A 19 -1.73 6.37 14.54
N LEU A 20 -2.29 7.56 14.78
CA LEU A 20 -3.42 7.75 15.68
C LEU A 20 -4.66 6.95 15.22
N ALA A 21 -4.96 6.98 13.93
CA ALA A 21 -6.08 6.23 13.36
C ALA A 21 -5.88 4.72 13.49
N ASN A 22 -4.66 4.21 13.32
CA ASN A 22 -4.36 2.79 13.49
C ASN A 22 -4.42 2.32 14.96
N ILE A 23 -4.03 3.17 15.91
CA ILE A 23 -4.15 2.88 17.35
C ILE A 23 -5.62 2.63 17.71
N HIS A 24 -6.54 3.44 17.19
CA HIS A 24 -7.97 3.34 17.45
C HIS A 24 -8.72 2.45 16.44
N ARG A 25 -8.01 1.75 15.54
CA ARG A 25 -8.63 0.98 14.47
C ARG A 25 -9.23 -0.33 14.99
N ASP A 26 -10.52 -0.49 14.76
CA ASP A 26 -11.19 -1.80 14.89
C ASP A 26 -10.91 -2.69 13.67
N LYS A 27 -10.13 -3.76 13.88
CA LYS A 27 -9.75 -4.72 12.85
C LYS A 27 -10.94 -5.48 12.25
N LYS A 28 -12.05 -5.62 12.98
CA LYS A 28 -13.26 -6.30 12.49
C LYS A 28 -14.00 -5.46 11.46
N LYS A 29 -14.01 -4.14 11.65
CA LYS A 29 -14.67 -3.18 10.75
C LYS A 29 -13.79 -2.79 9.57
N ARG A 30 -12.47 -2.68 9.78
CA ARG A 30 -11.52 -2.33 8.73
C ARG A 30 -10.27 -3.21 8.81
N SER A 31 -10.23 -4.21 7.94
CA SER A 31 -9.10 -5.16 7.84
C SER A 31 -7.80 -4.47 7.40
N LYS A 32 -7.87 -3.55 6.43
CA LYS A 32 -6.70 -2.80 5.94
C LYS A 32 -6.26 -1.70 6.92
N PRO A 33 -4.96 -1.56 7.23
CA PRO A 33 -4.47 -0.45 8.05
C PRO A 33 -4.61 0.89 7.31
N PHE A 34 -4.70 1.96 8.09
CA PHE A 34 -4.64 3.31 7.53
C PHE A 34 -3.20 3.63 7.11
N MET A 35 -3.04 4.25 5.94
CA MET A 35 -1.75 4.65 5.40
C MET A 35 -1.59 6.17 5.47
N PRO A 36 -0.36 6.71 5.55
CA PRO A 36 -0.16 8.16 5.46
C PRO A 36 -0.79 8.77 4.19
N ALA A 37 -0.75 8.04 3.08
CA ALA A 37 -1.38 8.47 1.83
C ALA A 37 -2.90 8.71 1.94
N ASP A 38 -3.60 8.09 2.91
CA ASP A 38 -5.03 8.34 3.16
C ASP A 38 -5.29 9.74 3.74
N PHE A 39 -4.26 10.38 4.32
CA PHE A 39 -4.34 11.69 5.01
C PHE A 39 -3.48 12.77 4.35
N HIS A 40 -2.73 12.44 3.29
CA HIS A 40 -1.82 13.38 2.64
C HIS A 40 -2.51 14.07 1.45
N PRO A 41 -2.75 15.40 1.48
CA PRO A 41 -3.56 16.08 0.45
C PRO A 41 -2.98 16.00 -0.97
N LEU A 42 -1.65 15.94 -1.06
CA LEU A 42 -0.94 15.83 -2.35
C LEU A 42 -0.64 14.37 -2.75
N ALA A 43 -1.18 13.38 -2.02
CA ALA A 43 -0.97 11.99 -2.40
C ALA A 43 -1.71 11.69 -3.70
N LYS A 44 -1.02 11.01 -4.61
CA LYS A 44 -1.65 10.49 -5.82
C LYS A 44 -2.55 9.31 -5.43
N PRO A 45 -3.79 9.23 -5.94
CA PRO A 45 -4.66 8.09 -5.70
C PRO A 45 -3.95 6.82 -6.19
N LYS A 46 -3.94 5.78 -5.35
CA LYS A 46 -3.49 4.45 -5.78
C LYS A 46 -4.56 3.88 -6.69
N HIS A 47 -4.22 3.67 -7.95
CA HIS A 47 -5.08 2.91 -8.85
C HIS A 47 -5.03 1.45 -8.42
N ASP A 48 -6.17 0.88 -8.07
CA ASP A 48 -6.28 -0.57 -7.92
C ASP A 48 -6.01 -1.18 -9.30
N ILE A 49 -4.89 -1.89 -9.42
CA ILE A 49 -4.58 -2.62 -10.65
C ILE A 49 -5.49 -3.85 -10.64
N VAL A 50 -6.65 -3.72 -11.29
CA VAL A 50 -7.56 -4.83 -11.53
C VAL A 50 -7.01 -5.63 -12.71
N VAL A 51 -6.20 -6.65 -12.42
CA VAL A 51 -5.79 -7.65 -13.40
C VAL A 51 -6.70 -8.86 -13.29
N GLY A 52 -7.14 -9.39 -14.44
CA GLY A 52 -7.83 -10.67 -14.49
C GLY A 52 -6.91 -11.82 -14.06
N ILE A 53 -7.50 -12.90 -13.54
CA ILE A 53 -6.80 -14.11 -13.08
C ILE A 53 -5.90 -14.68 -14.20
N GLU A 54 -6.25 -14.43 -15.46
CA GLU A 54 -5.47 -14.84 -16.63
C GLU A 54 -4.02 -14.35 -16.63
N ALA A 55 -3.74 -13.18 -16.05
CA ALA A 55 -2.38 -12.67 -15.92
C ALA A 55 -1.47 -13.55 -15.05
N LEU A 56 -2.04 -14.45 -14.23
CA LEU A 56 -1.26 -15.41 -13.43
C LEU A 56 -0.71 -16.57 -14.27
N LYS A 57 -1.26 -16.83 -15.47
CA LYS A 57 -0.76 -17.89 -16.36
C LYS A 57 0.64 -17.59 -16.89
N ASP A 58 1.01 -16.31 -17.00
CA ASP A 58 2.35 -15.88 -17.41
C ASP A 58 3.38 -16.09 -16.30
N PHE A 59 2.93 -16.40 -15.07
CA PHE A 59 3.78 -16.70 -13.93
C PHE A 59 3.81 -18.22 -13.65
N ILE A 60 4.54 -18.97 -14.47
CA ILE A 60 4.88 -20.37 -14.17
C ILE A 60 6.24 -20.39 -13.46
N PRO A 61 6.33 -20.65 -12.15
CA PRO A 61 7.61 -20.83 -11.49
C PRO A 61 8.35 -22.04 -12.08
N PRO A 62 9.67 -21.98 -12.27
CA PRO A 62 10.44 -23.10 -12.80
C PRO A 62 10.27 -24.32 -11.89
N GLN A 63 9.93 -25.47 -12.47
CA GLN A 63 9.84 -26.70 -11.67
C GLN A 63 11.24 -27.10 -11.18
N PRO A 64 11.38 -27.47 -9.90
CA PRO A 64 12.63 -28.05 -9.41
C PRO A 64 12.93 -29.34 -10.19
N PRO A 65 14.22 -29.68 -10.41
CA PRO A 65 14.59 -30.86 -11.15
C PRO A 65 13.99 -32.10 -10.48
N VAL A 66 13.19 -32.85 -11.24
CA VAL A 66 12.70 -34.16 -10.81
C VAL A 66 13.89 -35.13 -10.74
N PRO A 67 14.17 -35.76 -9.59
CA PRO A 67 15.21 -36.78 -9.52
C PRO A 67 14.78 -38.01 -10.35
N SER A 68 15.66 -38.44 -11.25
CA SER A 68 15.49 -39.68 -12.01
C SER A 68 15.52 -40.90 -11.09
N PRO A 69 14.71 -41.94 -11.35
CA PRO A 69 14.69 -43.18 -10.58
C PRO A 69 15.97 -44.00 -10.73
#